data_AF-A0A6J5CLS2-F1
#
_entry.id   AF-A0A6J5CLS2-F1
#
_cell.length_a   1.000
_cell.length_b   1.000
_cell.length_c   1.000
_cell.angle_alpha   90.00
_cell.angle_beta   90.00
_cell.angle_gamma   90.00
#
_symmetry.space_group_name_H-M   'P 1'
#
loop_
_entity.id
_entity.type
_entity.pdbx_description
1 polymer ?
#
loop_
_entity_poly.entity_id
_entity_poly.type
_entity_poly.pdbx_seq_one_letter_code
_entity_poly.pdbx_strand_id
1 'polypeptide(L)'
;MVHQAGKGVKAGQVLVKLVFDVEDVESFKNQCAQGGLEFGPSHQADGYSFANAKDPDGNSISISSRGFTANRYRRANGFCPPD
;
A
#
# COMPACT_ATOMS: atom_id res chain seq x y z
N MET A 1 22.89 -1.61 12.21
CA MET A 1 23.10 -3.07 12.06
C MET A 1 22.22 -3.53 10.91
N VAL A 2 22.80 -4.01 9.81
CA VAL A 2 22.03 -4.46 8.62
C VAL A 2 21.74 -5.94 8.78
N HIS A 3 20.46 -6.31 8.85
CA HIS A 3 20.05 -7.71 8.85
C HIS A 3 20.33 -8.31 7.47
N GLN A 4 21.06 -9.41 7.43
CA GLN A 4 21.32 -10.13 6.19
C GLN A 4 20.02 -10.75 5.69
N ALA A 5 19.79 -10.66 4.37
CA ALA A 5 18.68 -11.36 3.74
C ALA A 5 18.86 -12.89 3.88
N GLY A 6 17.74 -13.62 3.98
CA GLY A 6 17.77 -15.08 4.04
C GLY A 6 18.43 -15.69 2.80
N LYS A 7 19.07 -16.86 2.93
CA LYS A 7 19.88 -17.52 1.88
C LYS A 7 19.16 -17.75 0.52
N GLY A 8 17.84 -17.63 0.45
CA GLY A 8 17.04 -17.79 -0.77
C GLY A 8 16.64 -16.47 -1.47
N VAL A 9 17.00 -15.31 -0.91
CA VAL A 9 16.63 -14.00 -1.48
C VAL A 9 17.60 -13.65 -2.60
N LYS A 10 17.11 -13.62 -3.84
CA LYS A 10 17.87 -13.13 -5.00
C LYS A 10 17.77 -11.61 -5.07
N ALA A 11 18.90 -10.95 -5.30
CA ALA A 11 18.90 -9.53 -5.62
C ALA A 11 18.01 -9.27 -6.86
N GLY A 12 17.10 -8.30 -6.76
CA GLY A 12 16.13 -7.97 -7.80
C GLY A 12 14.80 -8.74 -7.76
N GLN A 13 14.65 -9.75 -6.89
CA GLN A 13 13.37 -10.42 -6.70
C GLN A 13 12.50 -9.65 -5.69
N VAL A 14 11.34 -9.16 -6.12
CA VAL A 14 10.31 -8.66 -5.21
C VAL A 14 9.66 -9.87 -4.53
N LEU A 15 10.09 -10.18 -3.31
CA LEU A 15 9.53 -11.31 -2.54
C LEU A 15 8.24 -10.95 -1.82
N VAL A 16 8.10 -9.68 -1.44
CA VAL A 16 6.95 -9.15 -0.72
C VAL A 16 6.63 -7.75 -1.25
N LYS A 17 5.34 -7.40 -1.28
CA LYS A 17 4.87 -6.03 -1.48
C LYS A 17 4.13 -5.61 -0.22
N LEU A 18 4.59 -4.54 0.43
CA LEU A 18 3.89 -3.96 1.57
C LEU A 18 2.75 -3.08 1.06
N VAL A 19 1.55 -3.25 1.62
CA VAL A 19 0.37 -2.44 1.25
C VAL A 19 -0.13 -1.76 2.52
N PHE A 20 -0.20 -0.44 2.47
CA PHE A 20 -0.71 0.41 3.54
C PHE A 20 -2.08 0.95 3.12
N ASP A 21 -3.09 0.75 3.97
CA ASP A 21 -4.40 1.32 3.72
C ASP A 21 -4.37 2.82 4.08
N VAL A 22 -4.80 3.68 3.16
CA VAL A 22 -4.93 5.14 3.33
C VAL A 22 -6.28 5.59 2.76
N GLU A 23 -6.96 6.51 3.42
CA GLU A 23 -8.29 6.94 2.98
C GLU A 23 -8.23 7.74 1.68
N ASP A 24 -7.29 8.70 1.59
CA ASP A 24 -7.04 9.52 0.40
C ASP A 24 -5.63 9.28 -0.14
N VAL A 25 -5.57 8.53 -1.25
CA VAL A 25 -4.31 8.16 -1.93
C VAL A 25 -3.59 9.37 -2.53
N GLU A 26 -4.30 10.36 -3.07
CA GLU A 26 -3.68 11.52 -3.71
C GLU A 26 -3.08 12.46 -2.67
N SER A 27 -3.84 12.75 -1.61
CA SER A 27 -3.36 13.58 -0.50
C SER A 27 -2.14 12.94 0.18
N PHE A 28 -2.19 11.64 0.46
CA PHE A 28 -1.07 10.94 1.09
C PHE A 28 0.17 10.90 0.19
N LYS A 29 -0.01 10.66 -1.13
CA LYS A 29 1.09 10.71 -2.11
C LYS A 29 1.79 12.08 -2.09
N ASN A 30 1.02 13.17 -2.10
CA ASN A 30 1.58 14.52 -2.07
C ASN A 30 2.35 14.81 -0.78
N GLN A 31 1.88 14.30 0.36
CA GLN A 31 2.60 14.40 1.64
C GLN A 31 3.91 13.61 1.62
N CYS A 32 3.90 12.38 1.09
CA CYS A 32 5.12 11.58 0.96
C CYS A 32 6.17 12.20 0.04
N ALA A 33 5.74 12.85 -1.05
CA ALA A 33 6.65 13.55 -1.95
C ALA A 33 7.42 14.69 -1.25
N GLN A 34 6.81 15.37 -0.28
CA GLN A 34 7.50 16.38 0.55
C GLN A 34 8.61 15.77 1.43
N GLY A 35 8.51 14.48 1.73
CA GLY A 35 9.51 13.69 2.45
C GLY A 35 10.49 12.93 1.55
N GLY A 36 10.44 13.13 0.22
CA GLY A 36 11.33 12.46 -0.74
C GLY A 36 10.91 11.04 -1.14
N LEU A 37 9.70 10.60 -0.77
CA LEU A 37 9.13 9.33 -1.23
C LEU A 37 8.06 9.57 -2.30
N GLU A 38 8.42 9.34 -3.56
CA GLU A 38 7.52 9.55 -4.69
C GLU A 38 6.78 8.27 -5.07
N PHE A 39 5.45 8.32 -5.01
CA PHE A 39 4.63 7.29 -5.63
C PHE A 39 4.38 7.61 -7.10
N GLY A 40 4.31 6.55 -7.90
CA GLY A 40 3.91 6.64 -9.30
C GLY A 40 2.43 7.02 -9.48
N PRO A 41 1.90 6.85 -10.71
CA PRO A 41 0.52 7.14 -11.01
C PRO A 41 -0.45 6.40 -10.08
N SER A 42 -1.55 7.06 -9.74
CA SER A 42 -2.65 6.43 -9.03
C SER A 42 -3.49 5.63 -10.01
N HIS A 43 -3.85 4.43 -9.61
CA HIS A 43 -4.69 3.50 -10.37
C HIS A 43 -6.02 3.32 -9.66
N GLN A 44 -7.08 3.06 -10.43
CA GLN A 44 -8.42 2.74 -9.91
C GLN A 44 -8.70 1.26 -10.15
N ALA A 45 -9.28 0.57 -9.16
CA ALA A 45 -9.70 -0.82 -9.23
C ALA A 45 -10.88 -1.07 -8.30
N ASP A 46 -11.94 -1.74 -8.76
CA ASP A 46 -13.08 -2.21 -7.93
C ASP A 46 -13.59 -1.19 -6.87
N GLY A 47 -13.64 0.10 -7.22
CA GLY A 47 -14.12 1.16 -6.33
C GLY A 47 -13.11 1.67 -5.29
N TYR A 48 -11.83 1.33 -5.41
CA TYR A 48 -10.74 1.93 -4.65
C TYR A 48 -9.60 2.42 -5.55
N SER A 49 -8.74 3.26 -4.99
CA SER A 49 -7.54 3.76 -5.64
C SER A 49 -6.28 3.22 -4.97
N PHE A 50 -5.18 3.12 -5.71
CA PHE A 50 -3.88 2.76 -5.15
C PHE A 50 -2.73 3.35 -5.96
N ALA A 51 -1.60 3.57 -5.32
CA ALA A 51 -0.35 3.98 -5.97
C ALA A 51 0.81 3.11 -5.47
N ASN A 52 1.87 3.00 -6.28
CA ASN A 52 3.03 2.15 -6.00
C ASN A 52 4.31 3.00 -5.94
N ALA A 53 5.25 2.58 -5.10
CA ALA A 53 6.58 3.16 -5.03
C ALA A 53 7.64 2.09 -4.74
N LYS A 54 8.90 2.51 -4.84
CA LYS A 54 10.02 1.85 -4.20
C LYS A 54 10.45 2.67 -3.00
N ASP A 55 10.66 2.02 -1.87
CA ASP A 55 11.32 2.69 -0.74
C ASP A 55 12.84 2.85 -1.03
N PRO A 56 13.59 3.58 -0.19
CA PRO A 56 15.03 3.78 -0.39
C PRO A 56 15.86 2.49 -0.47
N ASP A 57 15.35 1.39 0.09
CA ASP A 57 15.99 0.07 0.08
C ASP A 57 15.54 -0.79 -1.12
N GLY A 58 14.69 -0.25 -2.01
CA GLY A 58 14.21 -0.92 -3.21
C GLY A 58 13.04 -1.88 -2.98
N ASN A 59 12.45 -1.91 -1.78
CA ASN A 59 11.27 -2.72 -1.48
C ASN A 59 10.06 -2.17 -2.23
N SER A 60 9.20 -3.07 -2.70
CA SER A 60 7.94 -2.68 -3.32
C SER A 60 6.92 -2.30 -2.24
N ILE A 61 6.43 -1.06 -2.29
CA ILE A 61 5.37 -0.59 -1.39
C ILE A 61 4.16 -0.07 -2.19
N SER A 62 2.99 -0.11 -1.57
CA SER A 62 1.73 0.39 -2.11
C SER A 62 0.98 1.17 -1.04
N ILE A 63 0.30 2.23 -1.44
CA ILE A 63 -0.78 2.86 -0.66
C ILE A 63 -2.10 2.57 -1.37
N SER A 64 -3.17 2.29 -0.61
CA SER A 64 -4.46 1.86 -1.17
C SER A 64 -5.64 2.34 -0.33
N SER A 65 -6.72 2.79 -0.96
CA SER A 65 -7.98 3.09 -0.25
C SER A 65 -8.90 1.87 -0.07
N ARG A 66 -8.43 0.68 -0.45
CA ARG A 66 -9.22 -0.56 -0.40
C ARG A 66 -9.80 -0.84 0.99
N GLY A 67 -9.03 -0.63 2.06
CA GLY A 67 -9.49 -0.82 3.45
C GLY A 67 -10.69 0.05 3.82
N PHE A 68 -10.87 1.20 3.16
CA PHE A 68 -11.92 2.19 3.44
C PHE A 68 -13.16 2.02 2.55
N THR A 69 -13.15 1.08 1.60
CA THR A 69 -14.34 0.77 0.80
C THR A 69 -15.43 0.10 1.65
N ALA A 70 -16.69 0.38 1.33
CA ALA A 70 -17.87 -0.02 2.10
C ALA A 70 -17.93 -1.53 2.45
N ASN A 71 -17.34 -2.38 1.60
CA ASN A 71 -17.38 -3.83 1.77
C ASN A 71 -16.40 -4.37 2.84
N ARG A 72 -15.39 -3.57 3.26
CA ARG A 72 -14.47 -3.94 4.36
C ARG A 72 -14.66 -3.17 5.65
N TYR A 73 -15.14 -1.93 5.59
CA TYR A 73 -15.48 -1.18 6.81
C TYR A 73 -16.58 -1.88 7.64
N ARG A 74 -17.53 -2.56 6.97
CA ARG A 74 -18.55 -3.40 7.64
C ARG A 74 -17.98 -4.62 8.38
N ARG A 75 -16.87 -5.21 7.91
CA ARG A 75 -16.24 -6.37 8.57
C ARG A 75 -15.34 -5.98 9.73
N ALA A 76 -14.73 -4.80 9.71
CA ALA A 76 -13.90 -4.30 10.81
C ALA A 76 -14.74 -3.79 12.01
N ASN A 77 -15.96 -3.29 11.77
CA ASN A 77 -16.85 -2.73 12.80
C ASN A 77 -18.03 -3.63 13.21
N GLY A 78 -17.99 -4.93 12.90
CA GLY A 78 -18.90 -5.91 13.50
C GLY A 78 -20.39 -5.79 13.13
N PHE A 79 -20.77 -5.06 12.07
CA PHE A 79 -22.15 -5.04 11.60
C PHE A 79 -22.28 -5.83 10.29
N CYS A 80 -22.65 -7.10 10.46
CA CYS A 80 -23.32 -7.88 9.42
C CYS A 80 -24.78 -7.41 9.41
N PRO A 81 -25.29 -6.72 8.37
CA PRO A 81 -26.73 -6.58 8.24
C PRO A 81 -27.32 -7.97 7.95
N PRO A 82 -28.43 -8.36 8.59
CA PRO A 82 -29.22 -9.48 8.09
C PRO A 82 -29.78 -9.11 6.71
N ASP A 83 -29.53 -10.01 5.76
CA ASP A 83 -30.06 -10.20 4.40
C ASP A 83 -30.75 -9.02 3.70
#